data_AF-A0A939PJZ4-F1
#
_entry.id   AF-A0A939PJZ4-F1
#
_cell.length_a   1.000
_cell.length_b   1.000
_cell.length_c   1.000
_cell.angle_alpha   90.00
_cell.angle_beta   90.00
_cell.angle_gamma   90.00
#
_symmetry.space_group_name_H-M   'P 1'
#
loop_
_entity.id
_entity.type
_entity.pdbx_description
1 polymer ?
#
loop_
_entity_poly.entity_id
_entity_poly.type
_entity_poly.pdbx_seq_one_letter_code
_entity_poly.pdbx_strand_id
1 'polypeptide(L)'
;MAGKKSFVAATAVAAVAAGSACVVALDGPDQANARGVAAAQAQQAPSAARDRYPHGLRGEAVTGVRQKPAKAQALSATRAGVKVTLDVLDRTGKAVDAMVELYPLAGGDSLYAEVKGGHVQGDLPAGRYAVLTHVNTKEPNGTTSAALVYLPQVKVAAGTKIMLDARKAEPVAVSVDRADAKLGEGELRVSQLIAGKRVATSYFMGLKNAYITPTGAAPGLILGIQALFTRNGAESGSPYLYNVAREFKGGIPHRPALNAKTKNLAAVRTTYGTDGRAACAGAHSGVAWADNAGAIGFFTGIGAAPAVRTEYYTPGFKWSLDWMNGKPDCQFDFDTTEVWNGTVSFPKAGSYRRSLTPAPFGPRGGVVIWGEHDGGEPALFIPMHSTGSGTSMMAPYPGATGQSILRDAKGKVVYSYDQPGAAWKWPVPKPGVYTLTVDEKRAAPLAIRQHAVWRFTVKNGKVIPLPSIVWGTPLDARSRAQAGKPQRLTITAAAKPKLWVSSDDGKTWKPLAVTGSGKKWTATLTNPQQGFVSLRALAPGVDQTVIRAYAIKK
;
A
#
# COMPACT_ATOMS: atom_id res chain seq x y z
N MET A 1 -59.68 -35.07 22.74
CA MET A 1 -59.01 -36.23 23.38
C MET A 1 -57.63 -36.38 22.75
N ALA A 2 -56.59 -36.55 23.61
CA ALA A 2 -55.24 -37.11 23.41
C ALA A 2 -54.51 -36.94 22.05
N GLY A 3 -53.23 -36.59 21.94
CA GLY A 3 -52.15 -36.42 22.90
C GLY A 3 -50.77 -36.49 22.19
N LYS A 4 -49.88 -35.55 22.57
CA LYS A 4 -48.39 -35.57 22.68
C LYS A 4 -47.48 -36.32 21.67
N LYS A 5 -46.42 -35.58 21.27
CA LYS A 5 -44.94 -35.85 21.28
C LYS A 5 -44.31 -35.34 19.96
N SER A 6 -43.09 -34.82 19.83
CA SER A 6 -42.03 -34.21 20.66
C SER A 6 -40.97 -33.63 19.68
N PHE A 7 -40.24 -32.60 20.13
CA PHE A 7 -38.99 -31.98 19.63
C PHE A 7 -38.11 -32.72 18.60
N VAL A 8 -37.53 -31.96 17.64
CA VAL A 8 -36.06 -31.76 17.45
C VAL A 8 -35.81 -30.38 16.79
N ALA A 9 -34.90 -29.60 17.36
CA ALA A 9 -34.38 -28.34 16.85
C ALA A 9 -33.24 -28.58 15.84
N ALA A 10 -33.18 -27.78 14.77
CA ALA A 10 -32.02 -27.71 13.88
C ALA A 10 -31.63 -26.26 13.62
N THR A 11 -30.47 -25.90 14.17
CA THR A 11 -29.77 -24.64 14.06
C THR A 11 -28.80 -24.71 12.87
N ALA A 12 -28.79 -23.72 11.97
CA ALA A 12 -27.73 -23.49 10.98
C ALA A 12 -27.57 -21.97 10.83
N VAL A 13 -26.59 -21.30 11.45
CA VAL A 13 -25.15 -21.19 11.10
C VAL A 13 -24.95 -20.73 9.65
N ALA A 14 -24.95 -19.41 9.46
CA ALA A 14 -24.45 -18.76 8.25
C ALA A 14 -22.92 -18.63 8.34
N ALA A 15 -22.22 -19.24 7.38
CA ALA A 15 -20.78 -19.07 7.16
C ALA A 15 -20.55 -18.30 5.86
N VAL A 16 -19.52 -17.45 5.90
CA VAL A 16 -19.05 -16.54 4.86
C VAL A 16 -18.04 -17.22 3.93
N ALA A 17 -17.97 -16.70 2.69
CA ALA A 17 -16.99 -16.91 1.59
C ALA A 17 -17.37 -18.01 0.58
N ALA A 18 -17.24 -17.88 -0.75
CA ALA A 18 -16.70 -16.86 -1.66
C ALA A 18 -17.35 -17.07 -3.05
N GLY A 19 -17.21 -16.10 -3.97
CA GLY A 19 -17.98 -16.06 -5.21
C GLY A 19 -17.68 -17.14 -6.26
N SER A 20 -18.73 -17.53 -6.99
CA SER A 20 -18.83 -17.65 -8.46
C SER A 20 -20.29 -18.00 -8.81
N ALA A 21 -20.87 -17.29 -9.78
CA ALA A 21 -22.30 -17.31 -10.09
C ALA A 21 -22.72 -18.49 -10.98
N CYS A 22 -23.89 -19.08 -10.68
CA CYS A 22 -24.87 -19.54 -11.66
C CYS A 22 -26.24 -19.65 -10.98
N VAL A 23 -27.26 -19.10 -11.63
CA VAL A 23 -28.64 -18.92 -11.14
C VAL A 23 -29.51 -20.08 -11.60
N VAL A 24 -30.25 -20.71 -10.69
CA VAL A 24 -31.52 -21.38 -10.99
C VAL A 24 -32.49 -21.05 -9.86
N ALA A 25 -33.66 -20.52 -10.24
CA ALA A 25 -34.72 -20.03 -9.37
C ALA A 25 -35.63 -21.18 -8.90
N LEU A 26 -36.15 -21.08 -7.66
CA LEU A 26 -37.40 -21.71 -7.26
C LEU A 26 -38.15 -20.79 -6.28
N ASP A 27 -39.41 -20.54 -6.63
CA ASP A 27 -40.40 -19.68 -5.99
C ASP A 27 -40.93 -20.24 -4.67
N GLY A 28 -41.33 -19.33 -3.77
CA GLY A 28 -42.11 -19.63 -2.57
C GLY A 28 -42.79 -18.37 -2.02
N PRO A 29 -44.07 -18.43 -1.60
CA PRO A 29 -44.95 -17.28 -1.47
C PRO A 29 -44.85 -16.64 -0.08
N ASP A 30 -44.66 -15.32 -0.02
CA ASP A 30 -45.24 -14.39 0.98
C ASP A 30 -44.46 -13.06 1.01
N GLN A 31 -44.57 -12.29 -0.07
CA GLN A 31 -44.14 -10.89 -0.13
C GLN A 31 -45.21 -10.05 -0.85
N ALA A 32 -46.47 -10.25 -0.50
CA ALA A 32 -47.58 -9.38 -0.92
C ALA A 32 -47.92 -8.41 0.22
N ASN A 33 -47.00 -7.49 0.57
CA ASN A 33 -47.33 -6.25 1.30
C ASN A 33 -46.18 -5.21 1.39
N ALA A 34 -45.21 -5.24 0.47
CA ALA A 34 -44.14 -4.22 0.40
C ALA A 34 -44.01 -3.54 -0.97
N ARG A 35 -45.00 -3.69 -1.87
CA ARG A 35 -44.92 -3.19 -3.25
C ARG A 35 -45.39 -1.74 -3.46
N GLY A 36 -45.83 -1.03 -2.41
CA GLY A 36 -46.41 0.31 -2.56
C GLY A 36 -45.44 1.49 -2.53
N VAL A 37 -44.22 1.34 -1.97
CA VAL A 37 -43.35 2.51 -1.67
C VAL A 37 -41.95 2.40 -2.28
N ALA A 38 -41.56 1.24 -2.82
CA ALA A 38 -40.24 1.01 -3.42
C ALA A 38 -40.18 1.29 -4.94
N ALA A 39 -41.31 1.55 -5.61
CA ALA A 39 -41.36 1.63 -7.07
C ALA A 39 -41.01 2.99 -7.69
N ALA A 40 -40.68 4.01 -6.88
CA ALA A 40 -40.34 5.36 -7.39
C ALA A 40 -38.85 5.75 -7.23
N GLN A 41 -37.97 4.85 -6.79
CA GLN A 41 -36.52 5.10 -6.73
C GLN A 41 -35.67 4.06 -7.48
N ALA A 42 -36.31 3.19 -8.28
CA ALA A 42 -35.61 2.29 -9.19
C ALA A 42 -35.27 3.01 -10.51
N GLN A 43 -34.50 4.10 -10.44
CA GLN A 43 -33.81 4.65 -11.60
C GLN A 43 -32.43 5.14 -11.17
N GLN A 44 -31.42 4.46 -11.74
CA GLN A 44 -29.99 4.60 -11.54
C GLN A 44 -29.46 4.02 -10.22
N ALA A 45 -29.18 2.72 -10.26
CA ALA A 45 -28.10 2.16 -9.46
C ALA A 45 -26.87 3.08 -9.60
N PRO A 46 -26.25 3.54 -8.51
CA PRO A 46 -25.02 4.32 -8.62
C PRO A 46 -24.03 3.42 -9.34
N SER A 47 -23.62 3.84 -10.55
CA SER A 47 -22.56 3.18 -11.31
C SER A 47 -21.40 2.87 -10.36
N ALA A 48 -20.91 1.63 -10.40
CA ALA A 48 -19.83 1.21 -9.53
C ALA A 48 -18.65 2.17 -9.71
N ALA A 49 -17.88 2.46 -8.66
CA ALA A 49 -16.75 3.40 -8.74
C ALA A 49 -15.74 3.04 -9.86
N ARG A 50 -15.69 1.77 -10.27
CA ARG A 50 -14.95 1.27 -11.46
C ARG A 50 -15.40 1.90 -12.79
N ASP A 51 -16.67 2.26 -12.90
CA ASP A 51 -17.28 2.81 -14.10
C ASP A 51 -17.11 4.34 -14.19
N ARG A 52 -16.86 5.01 -13.06
CA ARG A 52 -16.63 6.48 -13.02
C ARG A 52 -15.16 6.86 -13.19
N TYR A 53 -14.24 6.06 -12.67
CA TYR A 53 -12.79 6.24 -12.84
C TYR A 53 -12.07 4.89 -12.92
N PRO A 54 -12.07 4.22 -14.09
CA PRO A 54 -11.40 2.93 -14.24
C PRO A 54 -9.88 2.96 -13.97
N HIS A 55 -9.27 4.14 -13.75
CA HIS A 55 -7.84 4.37 -13.86
C HIS A 55 -7.20 5.30 -12.80
N GLY A 56 -7.78 5.50 -11.62
CA GLY A 56 -7.04 6.21 -10.55
C GLY A 56 -5.76 5.42 -10.17
N LEU A 57 -4.60 5.97 -10.47
CA LEU A 57 -3.33 5.25 -10.31
C LEU A 57 -2.82 5.43 -8.89
N ARG A 58 -2.43 4.32 -8.25
CA ARG A 58 -1.64 4.33 -7.02
C ARG A 58 -0.17 4.12 -7.37
N GLY A 59 0.73 4.93 -6.82
CA GLY A 59 2.18 4.75 -6.94
C GLY A 59 2.68 3.35 -6.51
N GLU A 60 1.91 2.61 -5.70
CA GLU A 60 2.19 1.20 -5.36
C GLU A 60 2.06 0.24 -6.55
N ALA A 61 1.18 0.53 -7.52
CA ALA A 61 1.10 -0.23 -8.77
C ALA A 61 2.36 -0.04 -9.64
N VAL A 62 3.23 0.92 -9.28
CA VAL A 62 4.38 1.41 -10.06
C VAL A 62 5.72 1.05 -9.40
N THR A 63 5.76 0.82 -8.08
CA THR A 63 7.01 0.48 -7.35
C THR A 63 7.15 -1.00 -7.01
N GLY A 64 6.07 -1.78 -7.11
CA GLY A 64 6.18 -3.22 -7.10
C GLY A 64 6.62 -3.68 -8.48
N VAL A 65 7.62 -4.56 -8.55
CA VAL A 65 7.57 -5.58 -9.59
C VAL A 65 6.18 -6.19 -9.43
N ARG A 66 5.27 -5.99 -10.40
CA ARG A 66 4.22 -6.99 -10.57
C ARG A 66 5.02 -8.25 -10.79
N GLN A 67 5.23 -9.03 -9.73
CA GLN A 67 5.37 -10.45 -9.95
C GLN A 67 4.04 -10.76 -10.62
N LYS A 68 4.06 -10.84 -11.97
CA LYS A 68 3.09 -11.70 -12.64
C LYS A 68 3.08 -12.93 -11.76
N PRO A 69 1.96 -13.32 -11.13
CA PRO A 69 1.93 -14.60 -10.46
C PRO A 69 2.55 -15.55 -11.45
N ALA A 70 3.71 -16.13 -11.09
CA ALA A 70 4.45 -17.02 -11.97
C ALA A 70 3.39 -17.94 -12.52
N LYS A 71 3.19 -17.97 -13.85
CA LYS A 71 1.99 -18.53 -14.48
C LYS A 71 1.76 -19.86 -13.79
N ALA A 72 0.81 -19.86 -12.86
CA ALA A 72 0.72 -20.97 -11.95
C ALA A 72 0.26 -22.08 -12.88
N GLN A 73 1.08 -23.11 -13.03
CA GLN A 73 0.76 -24.23 -13.89
C GLN A 73 0.24 -25.32 -12.97
N ALA A 74 -1.01 -25.73 -13.22
CA ALA A 74 -1.58 -26.89 -12.56
C ALA A 74 -0.67 -28.10 -12.80
N LEU A 75 -0.59 -29.01 -11.83
CA LEU A 75 -0.13 -30.38 -12.09
C LEU A 75 -0.93 -30.94 -13.27
N SER A 76 -0.26 -31.17 -14.41
CA SER A 76 -0.87 -31.79 -15.58
C SER A 76 -0.36 -33.22 -15.72
N ALA A 77 -1.28 -34.17 -15.89
CA ALA A 77 -0.98 -35.57 -16.21
C ALA A 77 -0.32 -35.76 -17.59
N THR A 78 -0.17 -34.69 -18.38
CA THR A 78 0.47 -34.71 -19.71
C THR A 78 1.89 -34.15 -19.73
N ARG A 79 2.45 -33.79 -18.58
CA ARG A 79 3.83 -33.28 -18.48
C ARG A 79 4.81 -34.43 -18.27
N ALA A 80 5.94 -34.40 -18.97
CA ALA A 80 7.07 -35.27 -18.61
C ALA A 80 7.49 -34.97 -17.17
N GLY A 81 7.34 -35.96 -16.28
CA GLY A 81 7.54 -35.79 -14.85
C GLY A 81 7.55 -37.14 -14.14
N VAL A 82 7.74 -37.09 -12.83
CA VAL A 82 7.65 -38.25 -11.96
C VAL A 82 6.33 -38.20 -11.18
N LYS A 83 5.70 -39.35 -10.98
CA LYS A 83 4.47 -39.45 -10.18
C LYS A 83 4.75 -39.05 -8.72
N VAL A 84 3.94 -38.14 -8.20
CA VAL A 84 3.96 -37.65 -6.83
C VAL A 84 2.55 -37.75 -6.23
N THR A 85 2.49 -38.09 -4.95
CA THR A 85 1.27 -38.06 -4.14
C THR A 85 1.36 -36.92 -3.13
N LEU A 86 0.31 -36.10 -3.03
CA LEU A 86 0.18 -35.08 -2.00
C LEU A 86 -1.05 -35.39 -1.14
N ASP A 87 -0.84 -35.40 0.17
CA ASP A 87 -1.90 -35.56 1.17
C ASP A 87 -1.93 -34.32 2.08
N VAL A 88 -3.12 -33.82 2.40
CA VAL A 88 -3.29 -32.62 3.25
C VAL A 88 -4.28 -32.92 4.38
N LEU A 89 -3.83 -32.69 5.61
CA LEU A 89 -4.63 -32.84 6.82
C LEU A 89 -4.75 -31.51 7.56
N ASP A 90 -5.94 -31.23 8.07
CA ASP A 90 -6.18 -30.11 8.97
C ASP A 90 -5.67 -30.35 10.41
N ARG A 91 -5.83 -29.36 11.29
CA ARG A 91 -5.35 -29.46 12.69
C ARG A 91 -6.12 -30.48 13.53
N THR A 92 -7.23 -31.02 13.04
CA THR A 92 -7.97 -32.14 13.67
C THR A 92 -7.60 -33.50 13.06
N GLY A 93 -6.78 -33.52 12.00
CA GLY A 93 -6.41 -34.73 11.27
C GLY A 93 -7.38 -35.13 10.18
N LYS A 94 -8.33 -34.27 9.82
CA LYS A 94 -9.27 -34.51 8.72
C LYS A 94 -8.64 -34.13 7.38
N ALA A 95 -8.89 -34.94 6.36
CA ALA A 95 -8.54 -34.64 4.98
C ALA A 95 -9.34 -33.44 4.45
N VAL A 96 -8.67 -32.47 3.81
CA VAL A 96 -9.27 -31.19 3.41
C VAL A 96 -8.92 -30.78 2.00
N ASP A 97 -9.83 -30.02 1.38
CA ASP A 97 -9.52 -29.31 0.14
C ASP A 97 -8.47 -28.22 0.42
N ALA A 98 -7.47 -28.12 -0.44
CA ALA A 98 -6.39 -27.17 -0.29
C ALA A 98 -5.72 -26.84 -1.63
N MET A 99 -5.00 -25.72 -1.66
CA MET A 99 -4.04 -25.42 -2.73
C MET A 99 -2.64 -25.64 -2.17
N VAL A 100 -1.86 -26.48 -2.84
CA VAL A 100 -0.45 -26.72 -2.49
C VAL A 100 0.42 -25.99 -3.49
N GLU A 101 1.34 -25.18 -3.01
CA GLU A 101 2.31 -24.47 -3.83
C GLU A 101 3.68 -25.15 -3.74
N LEU A 102 4.33 -25.32 -4.89
CA LEU A 102 5.63 -25.96 -5.02
C LEU A 102 6.60 -25.00 -5.72
N TYR A 103 7.65 -24.64 -5.01
CA TYR A 103 8.69 -23.72 -5.49
C TYR A 103 9.97 -24.50 -5.81
N PRO A 104 10.36 -24.66 -7.09
CA PRO A 104 11.59 -25.37 -7.44
C PRO A 104 12.81 -24.59 -6.89
N LEU A 105 13.60 -25.21 -6.00
CA LEU A 105 14.74 -24.55 -5.36
C LEU A 105 15.88 -24.22 -6.34
N ALA A 106 15.94 -24.94 -7.46
CA ALA A 106 16.84 -24.66 -8.59
C ALA A 106 16.42 -23.42 -9.41
N GLY A 107 15.25 -22.81 -9.11
CA GLY A 107 14.66 -21.72 -9.87
C GLY A 107 13.64 -22.22 -10.91
N GLY A 108 12.95 -21.27 -11.55
CA GLY A 108 11.82 -21.54 -12.44
C GLY A 108 10.50 -21.00 -11.88
N ASP A 109 9.42 -21.20 -12.63
CA ASP A 109 8.08 -20.82 -12.20
C ASP A 109 7.59 -21.73 -11.07
N SER A 110 6.83 -21.17 -10.12
CA SER A 110 6.14 -21.96 -9.10
C SER A 110 5.01 -22.78 -9.72
N LEU A 111 4.79 -23.96 -9.15
CA LEU A 111 3.75 -24.91 -9.56
C LEU A 111 2.69 -24.98 -8.47
N TYR A 112 1.47 -25.37 -8.80
CA TYR A 112 0.44 -25.62 -7.80
C TYR A 112 -0.34 -26.91 -8.06
N ALA A 113 -0.90 -27.45 -7.00
CA ALA A 113 -1.80 -28.59 -7.01
C ALA A 113 -3.08 -28.24 -6.27
N GLU A 114 -4.23 -28.46 -6.91
CA GLU A 114 -5.51 -28.49 -6.21
C GLU A 114 -5.70 -29.86 -5.59
N VAL A 115 -5.82 -29.88 -4.26
CA VAL A 115 -6.07 -31.08 -3.48
C VAL A 115 -7.57 -31.12 -3.20
N LYS A 116 -8.21 -32.25 -3.55
CA LYS A 116 -9.64 -32.50 -3.29
C LYS A 116 -9.80 -33.66 -2.34
N GLY A 117 -10.59 -33.48 -1.28
CA GLY A 117 -10.75 -34.49 -0.23
C GLY A 117 -9.43 -34.86 0.46
N GLY A 118 -8.47 -33.93 0.51
CA GLY A 118 -7.15 -34.11 1.11
C GLY A 118 -6.18 -35.02 0.37
N HIS A 119 -6.46 -35.40 -0.88
CA HIS A 119 -5.57 -36.22 -1.68
C HIS A 119 -5.47 -35.74 -3.14
N VAL A 120 -4.28 -35.81 -3.72
CA VAL A 120 -4.08 -35.68 -5.17
C VAL A 120 -2.84 -36.45 -5.62
N GLN A 121 -2.89 -36.96 -6.85
CA GLN A 121 -1.75 -37.55 -7.55
C GLN A 121 -1.54 -36.84 -8.88
N GLY A 122 -0.29 -36.59 -9.23
CA GLY A 122 0.07 -35.94 -10.49
C GLY A 122 1.55 -36.06 -10.80
N ASP A 123 1.94 -35.59 -11.98
CA ASP A 123 3.32 -35.60 -12.43
C ASP A 123 4.01 -34.27 -12.12
N LEU A 124 5.19 -34.34 -11.48
CA LEU A 124 6.03 -33.19 -11.15
C LEU A 124 7.45 -33.42 -11.69
N PRO A 125 8.15 -32.41 -12.21
CA PRO A 125 9.56 -32.57 -12.54
C PRO A 125 10.37 -33.03 -11.32
N ALA A 126 11.26 -34.01 -11.50
CA ALA A 126 12.16 -34.42 -10.43
C ALA A 126 13.07 -33.25 -10.01
N GLY A 127 13.33 -33.12 -8.71
CA GLY A 127 14.10 -31.98 -8.21
C GLY A 127 13.95 -31.75 -6.71
N ARG A 128 14.32 -30.55 -6.26
CA ARG A 128 14.12 -30.11 -4.88
C ARG A 128 13.16 -28.93 -4.84
N TYR A 129 12.20 -28.98 -3.93
CA TYR A 129 11.14 -27.98 -3.82
C TYR A 129 11.01 -27.47 -2.39
N ALA A 130 10.70 -26.19 -2.22
CA ALA A 130 9.96 -25.76 -1.04
C ALA A 130 8.47 -26.02 -1.33
N VAL A 131 7.76 -26.63 -0.38
CA VAL A 131 6.35 -27.02 -0.54
C VAL A 131 5.56 -26.44 0.59
N LEU A 132 4.43 -25.80 0.30
CA LEU A 132 3.60 -25.20 1.33
C LEU A 132 2.11 -25.25 1.00
N THR A 133 1.29 -25.10 2.03
CA THR A 133 -0.16 -24.92 1.90
C THR A 133 -0.72 -24.17 3.11
N HIS A 134 -1.78 -23.39 2.87
CA HIS A 134 -2.59 -22.79 3.93
C HIS A 134 -3.80 -23.67 4.21
N VAL A 135 -3.96 -24.05 5.47
CA VAL A 135 -5.05 -24.91 5.91
C VAL A 135 -5.91 -24.19 6.94
N ASN A 136 -7.19 -24.00 6.62
CA ASN A 136 -8.18 -23.50 7.58
C ASN A 136 -8.80 -24.67 8.33
N THR A 137 -8.84 -24.60 9.66
CA THR A 137 -9.48 -25.61 10.51
C THR A 137 -10.61 -24.97 11.29
N LYS A 138 -11.81 -25.58 11.28
CA LYS A 138 -12.90 -25.17 12.17
C LYS A 138 -12.63 -25.70 13.58
N GLU A 139 -12.54 -24.80 14.54
CA GLU A 139 -12.28 -25.12 15.93
C GLU A 139 -13.56 -25.47 16.69
N PRO A 140 -13.48 -26.26 17.78
CA PRO A 140 -14.64 -26.65 18.59
C PRO A 140 -15.45 -25.46 19.13
N ASN A 141 -14.80 -24.31 19.34
CA ASN A 141 -15.44 -23.08 19.81
C ASN A 141 -16.15 -22.28 18.69
N GLY A 142 -16.23 -22.83 17.47
CA GLY A 142 -16.85 -22.19 16.31
C GLY A 142 -15.96 -21.19 15.57
N THR A 143 -14.75 -20.89 16.07
CA THR A 143 -13.79 -20.06 15.36
C THR A 143 -13.06 -20.84 14.27
N THR A 144 -12.39 -20.14 13.36
CA THR A 144 -11.48 -20.75 12.38
C THR A 144 -10.06 -20.44 12.77
N SER A 145 -9.18 -21.43 12.75
CA SER A 145 -7.73 -21.24 12.77
C SER A 145 -7.13 -21.40 11.38
N ALA A 146 -6.01 -20.73 11.15
CA ALA A 146 -5.24 -20.84 9.92
C ALA A 146 -3.87 -21.42 10.24
N ALA A 147 -3.46 -22.45 9.50
CA ALA A 147 -2.15 -23.07 9.62
C ALA A 147 -1.38 -22.92 8.31
N LEU A 148 -0.14 -22.43 8.37
CA LEU A 148 0.81 -22.56 7.28
C LEU A 148 1.63 -23.83 7.50
N VAL A 149 1.41 -24.83 6.65
CA VAL A 149 2.25 -26.03 6.59
C VAL A 149 3.36 -25.76 5.60
N TYR A 150 4.61 -25.77 6.06
CA TYR A 150 5.77 -25.40 5.26
C TYR A 150 6.84 -26.48 5.36
N LEU A 151 7.20 -27.06 4.21
CA LEU A 151 8.31 -27.98 4.05
C LEU A 151 9.41 -27.27 3.26
N PRO A 152 10.53 -26.87 3.89
CA PRO A 152 11.47 -25.95 3.27
C PRO A 152 12.34 -26.59 2.19
N GLN A 153 12.44 -27.92 2.19
CA GLN A 153 13.14 -28.69 1.17
C GLN A 153 12.59 -30.11 1.12
N VAL A 154 11.93 -30.46 0.02
CA VAL A 154 11.48 -31.81 -0.33
C VAL A 154 12.20 -32.26 -1.59
N LYS A 155 12.81 -33.44 -1.55
CA LYS A 155 13.37 -34.09 -2.75
C LYS A 155 12.24 -34.86 -3.43
N VAL A 156 11.95 -34.52 -4.68
CA VAL A 156 10.95 -35.17 -5.51
C VAL A 156 11.62 -36.10 -6.52
N ALA A 157 11.25 -37.37 -6.45
CA ALA A 157 11.59 -38.46 -7.34
C ALA A 157 10.35 -39.35 -7.58
N ALA A 158 10.45 -40.36 -8.44
CA ALA A 158 9.36 -41.30 -8.70
C ALA A 158 8.81 -41.94 -7.41
N GLY A 159 7.49 -41.87 -7.23
CA GLY A 159 6.79 -42.45 -6.07
C GLY A 159 6.89 -41.61 -4.79
N THR A 160 7.36 -40.36 -4.87
CA THR A 160 7.42 -39.46 -3.70
C THR A 160 6.02 -39.21 -3.15
N LYS A 161 5.85 -39.41 -1.84
CA LYS A 161 4.63 -39.05 -1.11
C LYS A 161 4.94 -37.88 -0.18
N ILE A 162 4.17 -36.80 -0.27
CA ILE A 162 4.33 -35.60 0.54
C ILE A 162 3.09 -35.43 1.41
N MET A 163 3.27 -35.49 2.72
CA MET A 163 2.21 -35.27 3.71
C MET A 163 2.34 -33.86 4.28
N LEU A 164 1.31 -33.04 4.08
CA LEU A 164 1.18 -31.70 4.63
C LEU A 164 0.19 -31.76 5.80
N ASP A 165 0.74 -31.96 6.99
CA ASP A 165 -0.04 -32.23 8.22
C ASP A 165 -0.09 -31.01 9.13
N ALA A 166 -1.24 -30.32 9.14
CA ALA A 166 -1.42 -29.12 9.96
C ALA A 166 -1.45 -29.41 11.47
N ARG A 167 -1.65 -30.66 11.92
CA ARG A 167 -1.55 -31.01 13.35
C ARG A 167 -0.17 -30.71 13.94
N LYS A 168 0.86 -30.69 13.08
CA LYS A 168 2.25 -30.35 13.45
C LYS A 168 2.49 -28.84 13.58
N ALA A 169 1.50 -28.02 13.21
CA ALA A 169 1.62 -26.57 13.29
C ALA A 169 1.47 -26.09 14.73
N GLU A 170 2.34 -25.17 15.13
CA GLU A 170 2.37 -24.59 16.47
C GLU A 170 1.84 -23.14 16.45
N PRO A 171 1.22 -22.68 17.55
CA PRO A 171 0.62 -21.36 17.60
C PRO A 171 1.68 -20.26 17.49
N VAL A 172 1.35 -19.22 16.75
CA VAL A 172 2.13 -17.99 16.66
C VAL A 172 1.65 -17.03 17.74
N ALA A 173 2.55 -16.62 18.65
CA ALA A 173 2.23 -15.71 19.74
C ALA A 173 2.69 -14.28 19.42
N VAL A 174 1.82 -13.30 19.63
CA VAL A 174 2.19 -11.88 19.53
C VAL A 174 1.65 -11.09 20.72
N SER A 175 2.49 -10.24 21.32
CA SER A 175 2.10 -9.41 22.46
C SER A 175 2.93 -8.13 22.60
N VAL A 176 2.36 -7.18 23.34
CA VAL A 176 3.04 -5.99 23.85
C VAL A 176 2.84 -5.89 25.37
N ASP A 177 3.72 -5.20 26.07
CA ASP A 177 3.68 -5.04 27.54
C ASP A 177 2.63 -4.04 28.06
N ARG A 178 1.75 -3.54 27.18
CA ARG A 178 0.68 -2.60 27.52
C ARG A 178 -0.67 -3.31 27.64
N ALA A 179 -1.29 -3.24 28.82
CA ALA A 179 -2.47 -4.04 29.16
C ALA A 179 -3.71 -3.78 28.27
N ASP A 180 -3.99 -2.51 27.94
CA ASP A 180 -5.11 -2.09 27.08
C ASP A 180 -4.80 -2.23 25.58
N ALA A 181 -3.59 -2.62 25.19
CA ALA A 181 -3.23 -2.87 23.79
C ALA A 181 -3.57 -4.31 23.38
N LYS A 182 -4.44 -4.48 22.39
CA LYS A 182 -4.79 -5.78 21.79
C LYS A 182 -4.45 -5.80 20.31
N LEU A 183 -4.26 -7.00 19.76
CA LEU A 183 -3.95 -7.20 18.36
C LEU A 183 -5.12 -6.68 17.51
N GLY A 184 -4.84 -5.69 16.66
CA GLY A 184 -5.78 -5.25 15.62
C GLY A 184 -5.63 -6.16 14.41
N GLU A 185 -4.48 -6.02 13.74
CA GLU A 185 -4.08 -6.77 12.55
C GLU A 185 -2.61 -7.17 12.60
N GLY A 186 -2.20 -8.00 11.65
CA GLY A 186 -0.83 -8.45 11.53
C GLY A 186 -0.72 -9.59 10.54
N GLU A 187 0.50 -9.85 10.07
CA GLU A 187 0.78 -10.98 9.19
C GLU A 187 1.96 -11.81 9.67
N LEU A 188 1.89 -13.07 9.26
CA LEU A 188 2.98 -14.00 9.13
C LEU A 188 3.40 -14.07 7.66
N ARG A 189 4.71 -14.12 7.44
CA ARG A 189 5.33 -14.21 6.12
C ARG A 189 6.54 -15.14 6.16
N VAL A 190 6.73 -15.93 5.10
CA VAL A 190 7.90 -16.79 4.92
C VAL A 190 8.60 -16.42 3.63
N SER A 191 9.93 -16.24 3.71
CA SER A 191 10.78 -16.08 2.54
C SER A 191 11.95 -17.05 2.57
N GLN A 192 12.44 -17.44 1.39
CA GLN A 192 13.54 -18.39 1.22
C GLN A 192 14.45 -17.97 0.06
N LEU A 193 15.70 -18.42 0.04
CA LEU A 193 16.55 -18.31 -1.14
C LEU A 193 16.19 -19.42 -2.15
N ILE A 194 15.81 -19.02 -3.35
CA ILE A 194 15.54 -19.89 -4.49
C ILE A 194 16.42 -19.42 -5.65
N ALA A 195 17.28 -20.30 -6.18
CA ALA A 195 18.27 -19.96 -7.20
C ALA A 195 19.05 -18.66 -6.91
N GLY A 196 19.46 -18.46 -5.65
CA GLY A 196 20.20 -17.27 -5.19
C GLY A 196 19.37 -15.99 -5.02
N LYS A 197 18.06 -16.01 -5.33
CA LYS A 197 17.14 -14.88 -5.15
C LYS A 197 16.27 -15.06 -3.91
N ARG A 198 16.01 -13.98 -3.18
CA ARG A 198 15.02 -13.98 -2.09
C ARG A 198 13.63 -14.01 -2.70
N VAL A 199 12.80 -14.95 -2.28
CA VAL A 199 11.41 -15.08 -2.72
C VAL A 199 10.55 -15.21 -1.48
N ALA A 200 9.50 -14.39 -1.37
CA ALA A 200 8.41 -14.64 -0.42
C ALA A 200 7.60 -15.83 -0.95
N THR A 201 7.69 -16.96 -0.25
CA THR A 201 6.94 -18.18 -0.57
C THR A 201 5.58 -18.20 0.12
N SER A 202 5.40 -17.40 1.17
CA SER A 202 4.09 -17.18 1.79
C SER A 202 4.01 -15.78 2.36
N TYR A 203 2.89 -15.08 2.17
CA TYR A 203 2.66 -13.70 2.60
C TYR A 203 1.15 -13.48 2.85
N PHE A 204 0.77 -12.42 3.57
CA PHE A 204 -0.64 -12.12 3.95
C PHE A 204 -1.35 -13.14 4.86
N MET A 205 -0.64 -14.02 5.56
CA MET A 205 -1.31 -14.89 6.54
C MET A 205 -1.62 -14.10 7.82
N GLY A 206 -2.89 -13.82 8.08
CA GLY A 206 -3.33 -13.10 9.29
C GLY A 206 -2.91 -13.79 10.59
N LEU A 207 -2.63 -13.01 11.64
CA LEU A 207 -2.13 -13.53 12.93
C LEU A 207 -3.21 -14.01 13.93
N LYS A 208 -4.49 -13.73 13.68
CA LYS A 208 -5.59 -14.21 14.55
C LYS A 208 -5.73 -15.73 14.39
N ASN A 209 -5.58 -16.48 15.49
CA ASN A 209 -5.60 -17.95 15.50
C ASN A 209 -4.63 -18.57 14.47
N ALA A 210 -3.43 -18.00 14.35
CA ALA A 210 -2.41 -18.42 13.39
C ALA A 210 -1.49 -19.51 13.92
N TYR A 211 -1.21 -20.48 13.07
CA TYR A 211 -0.32 -21.62 13.34
C TYR A 211 0.69 -21.77 12.20
N ILE A 212 1.89 -22.26 12.50
CA ILE A 212 2.89 -22.57 11.49
C ILE A 212 3.68 -23.81 11.89
N THR A 213 4.00 -24.68 10.93
CA THR A 213 4.85 -25.85 11.21
C THR A 213 6.29 -25.42 11.48
N PRO A 214 6.88 -25.80 12.63
CA PRO A 214 8.30 -25.65 12.87
C PRO A 214 9.13 -26.38 11.81
N THR A 215 10.28 -25.83 11.46
CA THR A 215 11.17 -26.40 10.45
C THR A 215 12.63 -26.23 10.86
N GLY A 216 13.48 -27.17 10.41
CA GLY A 216 14.93 -27.02 10.50
C GLY A 216 15.46 -25.91 9.59
N ALA A 217 16.77 -25.70 9.64
CA ALA A 217 17.43 -24.71 8.79
C ALA A 217 17.32 -25.06 7.31
N ALA A 218 17.07 -24.03 6.49
CA ALA A 218 17.18 -24.11 5.04
C ALA A 218 17.82 -22.82 4.49
N PRO A 219 18.47 -22.86 3.31
CA PRO A 219 19.17 -21.71 2.75
C PRO A 219 18.30 -20.46 2.69
N GLY A 220 18.67 -19.46 3.48
CA GLY A 220 17.98 -18.18 3.53
C GLY A 220 16.52 -18.25 3.96
N LEU A 221 16.08 -19.29 4.67
CA LEU A 221 14.75 -19.35 5.24
C LEU A 221 14.60 -18.32 6.36
N ILE A 222 13.58 -17.46 6.21
CA ILE A 222 13.23 -16.41 7.16
C ILE A 222 11.73 -16.46 7.41
N LEU A 223 11.34 -16.53 8.68
CA LEU A 223 9.99 -16.22 9.13
C LEU A 223 9.95 -14.75 9.57
N GLY A 224 9.13 -13.95 8.89
CA GLY A 224 8.79 -12.59 9.28
C GLY A 224 7.44 -12.55 9.98
N ILE A 225 7.35 -11.85 11.09
CA ILE A 225 6.08 -11.52 11.76
C ILE A 225 6.03 -10.01 11.89
N GLN A 226 4.93 -9.40 11.45
CA GLN A 226 4.58 -8.02 11.79
C GLN A 226 3.18 -7.97 12.40
N ALA A 227 3.01 -7.15 13.43
CA ALA A 227 1.76 -7.02 14.15
C ALA A 227 1.50 -5.56 14.54
N LEU A 228 0.21 -5.24 14.58
CA LEU A 228 -0.32 -3.94 14.92
C LEU A 228 -1.18 -4.06 16.17
N PHE A 229 -0.86 -3.27 17.21
CA PHE A 229 -1.68 -3.21 18.43
C PHE A 229 -2.21 -1.80 18.67
N THR A 230 -3.49 -1.74 18.99
CA THR A 230 -4.24 -0.52 19.32
C THR A 230 -4.99 -0.73 20.63
N ARG A 231 -5.56 0.33 21.19
CA ARG A 231 -6.46 0.22 22.34
C ARG A 231 -7.60 -0.74 22.01
N ASN A 232 -7.70 -1.82 22.77
CA ASN A 232 -8.68 -2.88 22.61
C ASN A 232 -8.72 -3.51 21.20
N GLY A 233 -7.67 -3.35 20.39
CA GLY A 233 -7.65 -3.85 19.01
C GLY A 233 -8.55 -3.06 18.05
N ALA A 234 -8.98 -1.86 18.44
CA ALA A 234 -9.81 -0.99 17.61
C ALA A 234 -9.06 -0.53 16.35
N GLU A 235 -9.74 -0.54 15.21
CA GLU A 235 -9.20 -0.04 13.94
C GLU A 235 -9.00 1.48 13.96
N SER A 236 -9.86 2.22 14.68
CA SER A 236 -9.85 3.68 14.72
C SER A 236 -9.91 4.24 16.15
N GLY A 237 -9.51 5.50 16.32
CA GLY A 237 -9.66 6.25 17.58
C GLY A 237 -8.68 5.87 18.70
N SER A 238 -7.74 4.97 18.44
CA SER A 238 -6.71 4.61 19.42
C SER A 238 -5.72 5.78 19.63
N PRO A 239 -5.43 6.19 20.89
CA PRO A 239 -4.49 7.27 21.18
C PRO A 239 -3.02 6.89 20.95
N TYR A 240 -2.77 5.60 20.71
CA TYR A 240 -1.46 5.07 20.38
C TYR A 240 -1.55 3.97 19.32
N LEU A 241 -0.41 3.64 18.72
CA LEU A 241 -0.27 2.53 17.80
C LEU A 241 1.05 1.79 18.07
N TYR A 242 1.05 0.46 18.13
CA TYR A 242 2.27 -0.34 18.13
C TYR A 242 2.43 -1.01 16.79
N ASN A 243 3.47 -0.65 16.04
CA ASN A 243 3.94 -1.32 14.84
C ASN A 243 5.16 -2.16 15.21
N VAL A 244 4.95 -3.46 15.41
CA VAL A 244 6.02 -4.34 15.90
C VAL A 244 6.32 -5.43 14.89
N ALA A 245 7.61 -5.73 14.73
CA ALA A 245 8.09 -6.73 13.79
C ALA A 245 9.22 -7.57 14.39
N ARG A 246 9.37 -8.80 13.88
CA ARG A 246 10.47 -9.71 14.19
C ARG A 246 10.76 -10.63 13.01
N GLU A 247 12.04 -10.89 12.78
CA GLU A 247 12.51 -11.95 11.88
C GLU A 247 13.11 -13.10 12.70
N PHE A 248 12.83 -14.33 12.27
CA PHE A 248 13.53 -15.53 12.69
C PHE A 248 14.31 -16.07 11.49
N LYS A 249 15.62 -16.24 11.66
CA LYS A 249 16.53 -16.67 10.60
C LYS A 249 17.00 -18.08 10.89
N GLY A 250 17.21 -18.87 9.84
CA GLY A 250 17.79 -20.21 9.95
C GLY A 250 16.79 -21.30 10.33
N GLY A 251 15.49 -21.09 10.08
CA GLY A 251 14.43 -22.05 10.40
C GLY A 251 13.15 -21.36 10.86
N ILE A 252 12.05 -22.11 10.88
CA ILE A 252 10.84 -21.71 11.60
C ILE A 252 10.94 -22.34 13.00
N PRO A 253 11.09 -21.55 14.08
CA PRO A 253 11.27 -22.11 15.41
C PRO A 253 9.98 -22.74 15.93
N HIS A 254 10.11 -23.61 16.94
CA HIS A 254 8.98 -23.99 17.78
C HIS A 254 8.41 -22.76 18.51
N ARG A 255 7.08 -22.68 18.60
CA ARG A 255 6.30 -21.63 19.26
C ARG A 255 6.81 -20.22 18.94
N PRO A 256 6.80 -19.81 17.66
CA PRO A 256 7.31 -18.51 17.25
C PRO A 256 6.55 -17.39 17.98
N ALA A 257 7.31 -16.51 18.64
CA ALA A 257 6.73 -15.46 19.47
C ALA A 257 7.35 -14.07 19.22
N LEU A 258 6.49 -13.07 18.99
CA LEU A 258 6.85 -11.66 18.97
C LEU A 258 6.32 -11.01 20.25
N ASN A 259 7.21 -10.78 21.22
CA ASN A 259 6.88 -10.09 22.47
C ASN A 259 7.65 -8.77 22.52
N ALA A 260 6.96 -7.66 22.31
CA ALA A 260 7.58 -6.34 22.27
C ALA A 260 7.39 -5.60 23.60
N LYS A 261 8.48 -5.03 24.14
CA LYS A 261 8.42 -4.15 25.31
C LYS A 261 8.44 -2.70 24.85
N THR A 262 7.52 -1.87 25.34
CA THR A 262 7.39 -0.46 24.94
C THR A 262 8.72 0.30 25.06
N LYS A 263 9.50 0.04 26.12
CA LYS A 263 10.81 0.67 26.35
C LYS A 263 11.87 0.35 25.29
N ASN A 264 11.69 -0.72 24.51
CA ASN A 264 12.60 -1.15 23.44
C ASN A 264 12.16 -0.64 22.05
N LEU A 265 11.12 0.18 21.98
CA LEU A 265 10.57 0.69 20.73
C LEU A 265 10.95 2.15 20.49
N ALA A 266 10.91 2.56 19.23
CA ALA A 266 10.95 3.97 18.86
C ALA A 266 9.57 4.58 19.07
N ALA A 267 9.43 5.46 20.06
CA ALA A 267 8.21 6.21 20.34
C ALA A 267 8.17 7.49 19.50
N VAL A 268 7.30 7.51 18.48
CA VAL A 268 7.20 8.57 17.49
C VAL A 268 5.95 9.38 17.75
N ARG A 269 6.11 10.64 18.14
CA ARG A 269 4.98 11.58 18.19
C ARG A 269 4.68 12.06 16.77
N THR A 270 3.66 11.47 16.14
CA THR A 270 3.26 11.76 14.77
C THR A 270 2.14 12.79 14.76
N THR A 271 2.36 13.90 14.06
CA THR A 271 1.32 14.89 13.77
C THR A 271 0.74 14.59 12.40
N TYR A 272 -0.58 14.42 12.32
CA TYR A 272 -1.35 14.28 11.08
C TYR A 272 -1.92 15.65 10.72
N GLY A 273 -1.34 16.28 9.70
CA GLY A 273 -1.71 17.62 9.25
C GLY A 273 -2.79 17.63 8.17
N THR A 274 -3.28 18.82 7.88
CA THR A 274 -4.25 19.12 6.82
C THR A 274 -3.74 20.28 5.98
N ASP A 275 -4.34 20.48 4.81
CA ASP A 275 -4.16 21.68 4.00
C ASP A 275 -4.99 22.88 4.49
N GLY A 276 -5.51 22.80 5.72
CA GLY A 276 -6.39 23.80 6.34
C GLY A 276 -7.87 23.45 6.30
N ARG A 277 -8.27 22.45 5.49
CA ARG A 277 -9.65 21.95 5.49
C ARG A 277 -9.92 21.00 6.65
N ALA A 278 -11.19 20.89 7.06
CA ALA A 278 -11.62 19.80 7.93
C ALA A 278 -11.51 18.48 7.15
N ALA A 279 -10.93 17.47 7.79
CA ALA A 279 -10.74 16.14 7.21
C ALA A 279 -10.64 15.11 8.33
N CYS A 280 -10.78 13.83 7.99
CA CYS A 280 -10.26 12.75 8.82
C CYS A 280 -8.95 12.21 8.26
N ALA A 281 -8.08 11.76 9.15
CA ALA A 281 -6.82 11.12 8.79
C ALA A 281 -6.89 9.60 8.98
N GLY A 282 -6.24 8.88 8.08
CA GLY A 282 -5.97 7.44 8.14
C GLY A 282 -4.50 7.17 7.83
N ALA A 283 -4.00 6.00 8.20
CA ALA A 283 -2.66 5.58 7.81
C ALA A 283 -2.53 4.06 7.77
N HIS A 284 -1.67 3.58 6.88
CA HIS A 284 -1.14 2.23 6.97
C HIS A 284 0.34 2.23 7.35
N SER A 285 0.74 1.14 8.00
CA SER A 285 2.14 0.88 8.31
C SER A 285 2.44 -0.59 8.06
N GLY A 286 3.52 -0.83 7.31
CA GLY A 286 4.00 -2.17 6.96
C GLY A 286 5.51 -2.22 6.92
N VAL A 287 6.09 -3.37 7.25
CA VAL A 287 7.52 -3.58 7.10
C VAL A 287 7.88 -3.69 5.62
N ALA A 288 8.89 -2.94 5.19
CA ALA A 288 9.50 -3.10 3.88
C ALA A 288 10.49 -4.27 3.91
N TRP A 289 9.96 -5.49 3.85
CA TRP A 289 10.72 -6.74 3.88
C TRP A 289 11.74 -6.83 2.74
N ALA A 290 12.86 -7.51 2.98
CA ALA A 290 13.97 -7.64 2.02
C ALA A 290 13.76 -8.74 0.96
N ASP A 291 12.51 -9.12 0.69
CA ASP A 291 12.11 -10.22 -0.19
C ASP A 291 11.46 -9.76 -1.51
N ASN A 292 11.40 -8.44 -1.74
CA ASN A 292 10.81 -7.80 -2.91
C ASN A 292 9.31 -8.12 -3.16
N ALA A 293 8.61 -8.74 -2.21
CA ALA A 293 7.17 -9.05 -2.33
C ALA A 293 6.27 -7.88 -1.90
N GLY A 294 6.85 -6.67 -1.80
CA GLY A 294 6.16 -5.48 -1.31
C GLY A 294 5.95 -5.46 0.21
N ALA A 295 5.58 -4.28 0.71
CA ALA A 295 5.17 -4.09 2.10
C ALA A 295 3.65 -4.22 2.20
N ILE A 296 3.19 -4.81 3.30
CA ILE A 296 1.76 -4.92 3.60
C ILE A 296 1.47 -3.97 4.74
N GLY A 297 0.80 -2.87 4.41
CA GLY A 297 0.37 -1.89 5.39
C GLY A 297 -0.98 -2.26 5.99
N PHE A 298 -1.12 -2.15 7.32
CA PHE A 298 -2.39 -2.33 8.00
C PHE A 298 -3.03 -1.00 8.34
N PHE A 299 -4.31 -0.85 8.01
CA PHE A 299 -5.03 0.40 8.16
C PHE A 299 -5.26 0.74 9.64
N THR A 300 -5.16 2.02 9.96
CA THR A 300 -5.62 2.57 11.23
C THR A 300 -6.26 3.93 11.02
N GLY A 301 -7.46 4.11 11.59
CA GLY A 301 -8.14 5.40 11.63
C GLY A 301 -7.58 6.30 12.72
N ILE A 302 -7.15 7.51 12.37
CA ILE A 302 -6.74 8.53 13.33
C ILE A 302 -7.96 9.32 13.82
N GLY A 303 -8.96 9.50 12.93
CA GLY A 303 -10.15 10.32 13.19
C GLY A 303 -9.97 11.76 12.68
N ALA A 304 -10.69 12.71 13.27
CA ALA A 304 -10.64 14.11 12.85
C ALA A 304 -9.22 14.68 12.87
N ALA A 305 -8.82 15.31 11.77
CA ALA A 305 -7.52 15.94 11.58
C ALA A 305 -7.65 17.49 11.58
N PRO A 306 -6.63 18.23 12.05
CA PRO A 306 -5.33 17.74 12.47
C PRO A 306 -5.35 17.01 13.82
N ALA A 307 -4.50 15.99 13.93
CA ALA A 307 -4.40 15.16 15.14
C ALA A 307 -2.94 14.83 15.47
N VAL A 308 -2.72 14.37 16.70
CA VAL A 308 -1.43 13.83 17.13
C VAL A 308 -1.65 12.46 17.74
N ARG A 309 -0.85 11.48 17.30
CA ARG A 309 -0.84 10.12 17.85
C ARG A 309 0.59 9.69 18.15
N THR A 310 0.78 9.00 19.26
CA THR A 310 2.08 8.37 19.57
C THR A 310 2.12 6.97 18.96
N GLU A 311 3.12 6.73 18.13
CA GLU A 311 3.27 5.46 17.41
C GLU A 311 4.60 4.82 17.75
N TYR A 312 4.58 3.57 18.15
CA TYR A 312 5.74 2.78 18.52
C TYR A 312 6.17 1.93 17.34
N TYR A 313 7.45 1.92 17.00
CA TYR A 313 8.00 1.11 15.92
C TYR A 313 9.14 0.23 16.43
N THR A 314 9.20 -1.04 15.99
CA THR A 314 10.41 -1.85 16.21
C THR A 314 11.61 -1.20 15.49
N PRO A 315 12.70 -0.87 16.22
CA PRO A 315 13.90 -0.33 15.61
C PRO A 315 14.62 -1.34 14.69
N GLY A 316 15.44 -0.84 13.77
CA GLY A 316 16.23 -1.67 12.85
C GLY A 316 15.48 -2.15 11.60
N PHE A 317 14.15 -1.96 11.54
CA PHE A 317 13.35 -2.20 10.35
C PHE A 317 13.16 -0.93 9.51
N LYS A 318 12.99 -1.14 8.21
CA LYS A 318 12.49 -0.14 7.27
C LYS A 318 10.96 -0.28 7.20
N TRP A 319 10.25 0.80 7.47
CA TRP A 319 8.79 0.84 7.54
C TRP A 319 8.24 1.64 6.36
N SER A 320 7.47 0.96 5.51
CA SER A 320 6.65 1.61 4.48
C SER A 320 5.39 2.15 5.14
N LEU A 321 5.10 3.41 4.86
CA LEU A 321 3.93 4.11 5.39
C LEU A 321 3.19 4.74 4.23
N ASP A 322 1.88 4.65 4.29
CA ASP A 322 1.02 5.61 3.62
C ASP A 322 0.09 6.25 4.65
N TRP A 323 -0.33 7.46 4.34
CA TRP A 323 -1.28 8.20 5.15
C TRP A 323 -2.16 9.02 4.24
N MET A 324 -3.33 9.33 4.76
CA MET A 324 -4.39 9.87 3.94
C MET A 324 -5.24 10.89 4.66
N ASN A 325 -5.78 11.83 3.89
CA ASN A 325 -6.81 12.77 4.32
C ASN A 325 -8.07 12.52 3.50
N GLY A 326 -9.16 12.16 4.17
CA GLY A 326 -10.47 11.91 3.57
C GLY A 326 -11.44 13.07 3.77
N LYS A 327 -12.73 12.75 3.81
CA LYS A 327 -13.81 13.67 4.16
C LYS A 327 -13.91 13.85 5.69
N PRO A 328 -14.61 14.90 6.18
CA PRO A 328 -14.81 15.12 7.61
C PRO A 328 -15.63 14.04 8.34
N ASP A 329 -16.41 13.24 7.61
CA ASP A 329 -17.23 12.12 8.11
C ASP A 329 -16.43 10.82 8.29
N CYS A 330 -15.11 10.88 8.09
CA CYS A 330 -14.19 9.75 8.14
C CYS A 330 -14.49 8.65 7.10
N GLN A 331 -15.20 8.98 6.01
CA GLN A 331 -15.28 8.13 4.83
C GLN A 331 -14.04 8.33 3.95
N PHE A 332 -13.45 7.21 3.53
CA PHE A 332 -12.29 7.16 2.66
C PHE A 332 -12.69 6.60 1.28
N ASP A 333 -13.27 7.47 0.45
CA ASP A 333 -13.62 7.11 -0.92
C ASP A 333 -12.43 7.30 -1.85
N PHE A 334 -12.31 6.44 -2.85
CA PHE A 334 -11.24 6.48 -3.83
C PHE A 334 -11.09 7.86 -4.52
N ASP A 335 -12.20 8.51 -4.85
CA ASP A 335 -12.23 9.77 -5.61
C ASP A 335 -12.04 11.02 -4.76
N THR A 336 -11.96 10.87 -3.43
CA THR A 336 -11.89 12.01 -2.50
C THR A 336 -10.79 11.88 -1.44
N THR A 337 -10.14 10.72 -1.39
CA THR A 337 -9.07 10.44 -0.44
C THR A 337 -7.73 10.85 -1.02
N GLU A 338 -7.11 11.81 -0.37
CA GLU A 338 -5.75 12.24 -0.65
C GLU A 338 -4.79 11.24 0.01
N VAL A 339 -3.87 10.63 -0.73
CA VAL A 339 -2.95 9.60 -0.21
C VAL A 339 -1.50 9.97 -0.51
N TRP A 340 -0.65 9.85 0.50
CA TRP A 340 0.79 9.99 0.39
C TRP A 340 1.49 8.76 0.93
N ASN A 341 2.69 8.47 0.43
CA ASN A 341 3.55 7.47 1.01
C ASN A 341 4.95 8.00 1.33
N GLY A 342 5.63 7.22 2.14
CA GLY A 342 7.01 7.41 2.49
C GLY A 342 7.58 6.18 3.14
N THR A 343 8.87 6.23 3.40
CA THR A 343 9.55 5.19 4.17
C THR A 343 10.32 5.81 5.30
N VAL A 344 10.25 5.19 6.47
CA VAL A 344 11.00 5.60 7.66
C VAL A 344 11.79 4.43 8.23
N SER A 345 12.86 4.77 8.94
CA SER A 345 13.63 3.82 9.73
C SER A 345 14.00 4.47 11.05
N PHE A 346 13.93 3.70 12.13
CA PHE A 346 14.34 4.12 13.45
C PHE A 346 15.52 3.24 13.88
N PRO A 347 16.74 3.79 14.01
CA PRO A 347 17.92 2.96 14.26
C PRO A 347 17.95 2.39 15.68
N LYS A 348 17.28 3.03 16.64
CA LYS A 348 17.25 2.62 18.04
C LYS A 348 15.93 2.96 18.71
N ALA A 349 15.70 2.39 19.88
CA ALA A 349 14.62 2.81 20.77
C ALA A 349 14.82 4.27 21.22
N GLY A 350 13.74 4.97 21.53
CA GLY A 350 13.79 6.36 22.00
C GLY A 350 12.68 7.24 21.46
N SER A 351 12.75 8.53 21.76
CA SER A 351 11.75 9.51 21.37
C SER A 351 12.06 10.14 20.02
N TYR A 352 11.05 10.19 19.15
CA TYR A 352 11.10 10.79 17.82
C TYR A 352 9.89 11.69 17.59
N ARG A 353 10.00 12.57 16.60
CA ARG A 353 8.90 13.43 16.15
C ARG A 353 8.78 13.35 14.64
N ARG A 354 7.54 13.37 14.16
CA ARG A 354 7.22 13.41 12.74
C ARG A 354 6.01 14.30 12.51
N SER A 355 6.01 15.02 11.40
CA SER A 355 4.84 15.72 10.89
C SER A 355 4.53 15.18 9.50
N LEU A 356 3.31 14.71 9.30
CA LEU A 356 2.78 14.19 8.05
C LEU A 356 1.82 15.21 7.45
N THR A 357 1.91 15.39 6.14
CA THR A 357 1.10 16.34 5.35
C THR A 357 1.18 17.83 5.74
N PRO A 358 2.33 18.41 6.14
CA PRO A 358 2.44 19.86 6.01
C PRO A 358 2.67 20.21 4.54
N ALA A 359 1.95 21.22 4.06
CA ALA A 359 2.33 21.94 2.84
C ALA A 359 3.79 22.49 2.97
N PRO A 360 4.43 22.97 1.89
CA PRO A 360 3.91 23.11 0.53
C PRO A 360 3.70 21.79 -0.20
N PHE A 361 2.65 21.75 -1.01
CA PHE A 361 2.46 20.71 -2.02
C PHE A 361 3.28 21.04 -3.27
N GLY A 362 3.66 20.03 -4.04
CA GLY A 362 4.31 20.21 -5.33
C GLY A 362 4.57 18.90 -6.07
N PRO A 363 4.95 18.97 -7.36
CA PRO A 363 5.23 17.79 -8.15
C PRO A 363 6.51 17.08 -7.69
N ARG A 364 6.43 15.76 -7.46
CA ARG A 364 7.57 14.92 -7.10
C ARG A 364 7.44 13.52 -7.66
N GLY A 365 8.56 12.95 -8.09
CA GLY A 365 8.62 11.54 -8.51
C GLY A 365 7.94 11.29 -9.85
N GLY A 366 7.79 12.35 -10.67
CA GLY A 366 7.20 12.24 -11.98
C GLY A 366 8.03 11.35 -12.91
N VAL A 367 7.36 10.55 -13.71
CA VAL A 367 7.97 9.71 -14.75
C VAL A 367 7.21 9.88 -16.06
N VAL A 368 7.97 9.88 -17.17
CA VAL A 368 7.45 9.89 -18.53
C VAL A 368 7.91 8.61 -19.24
N ILE A 369 7.00 8.00 -19.99
CA ILE A 369 7.09 6.71 -20.69
C ILE A 369 7.00 5.49 -19.76
N TRP A 370 6.04 4.63 -20.08
CA TRP A 370 5.91 3.24 -19.67
C TRP A 370 5.64 2.45 -20.96
N GLY A 371 6.63 1.71 -21.47
CA GLY A 371 6.44 0.89 -22.67
C GLY A 371 5.54 -0.32 -22.40
N GLU A 372 5.38 -1.21 -23.39
CA GLU A 372 4.70 -2.52 -23.30
C GLU A 372 5.24 -3.49 -22.22
N HIS A 373 6.11 -3.02 -21.33
CA HIS A 373 6.55 -3.79 -20.18
C HIS A 373 5.35 -4.06 -19.26
N ASP A 374 4.87 -5.30 -19.34
CA ASP A 374 3.84 -5.91 -18.49
C ASP A 374 2.38 -5.49 -18.71
N GLY A 375 2.00 -5.15 -19.95
CA GLY A 375 0.60 -5.21 -20.40
C GLY A 375 -0.27 -3.94 -20.29
N GLY A 376 0.34 -2.76 -20.05
CA GLY A 376 -0.19 -1.37 -20.26
C GLY A 376 -1.33 -0.87 -19.33
N GLU A 377 -1.47 0.40 -18.91
CA GLU A 377 -0.78 1.70 -19.10
C GLU A 377 -1.07 2.66 -17.92
N PRO A 378 -0.16 3.59 -17.54
CA PRO A 378 -0.08 4.96 -18.11
C PRO A 378 1.32 5.34 -18.64
N ALA A 379 1.41 6.20 -19.67
CA ALA A 379 2.71 6.69 -20.19
C ALA A 379 3.17 8.01 -19.54
N LEU A 380 2.37 8.56 -18.61
CA LEU A 380 2.71 9.71 -17.79
C LEU A 380 2.13 9.54 -16.37
N PHE A 381 2.97 9.66 -15.36
CA PHE A 381 2.55 9.70 -13.96
C PHE A 381 3.38 10.72 -13.19
N ILE A 382 2.74 11.80 -12.74
CA ILE A 382 3.34 12.91 -12.00
C ILE A 382 2.44 13.24 -10.81
N PRO A 383 2.83 12.82 -9.60
CA PRO A 383 2.15 13.22 -8.39
C PRO A 383 2.32 14.72 -8.12
N MET A 384 1.34 15.52 -8.52
CA MET A 384 1.37 16.99 -8.41
C MET A 384 1.26 17.48 -6.96
N HIS A 385 0.75 16.67 -6.03
CA HIS A 385 0.46 17.07 -4.66
C HIS A 385 1.36 16.41 -3.61
N SER A 386 2.63 16.18 -3.93
CA SER A 386 3.59 15.64 -2.95
C SER A 386 4.03 16.69 -1.93
N THR A 387 4.53 16.28 -0.78
CA THR A 387 5.03 17.17 0.28
C THR A 387 6.50 16.89 0.59
N GLY A 388 7.10 17.72 1.45
CA GLY A 388 8.41 17.43 2.03
C GLY A 388 8.44 16.13 2.86
N SER A 389 7.28 15.71 3.39
CA SER A 389 7.14 14.50 4.23
C SER A 389 6.89 13.21 3.44
N GLY A 390 6.33 13.30 2.23
CA GLY A 390 5.92 12.13 1.44
C GLY A 390 5.58 12.44 0.00
N THR A 391 5.52 11.40 -0.83
CA THR A 391 5.12 11.50 -2.24
C THR A 391 3.63 11.21 -2.35
N SER A 392 2.88 12.03 -3.08
CA SER A 392 1.49 11.70 -3.40
C SER A 392 1.47 10.41 -4.20
N MET A 393 0.52 9.54 -3.91
CA MET A 393 0.35 8.30 -4.66
C MET A 393 -0.58 8.44 -5.86
N MET A 394 -1.21 9.61 -6.02
CA MET A 394 -2.28 9.85 -6.98
C MET A 394 -1.81 10.77 -8.12
N ALA A 395 -2.20 10.40 -9.35
CA ALA A 395 -2.24 11.26 -10.53
C ALA A 395 -3.37 10.76 -11.46
N PRO A 396 -4.32 11.60 -11.89
CA PRO A 396 -4.52 12.98 -11.42
C PRO A 396 -4.89 12.98 -9.93
N TYR A 397 -4.76 14.15 -9.29
CA TYR A 397 -5.13 14.26 -7.89
C TYR A 397 -6.67 14.34 -7.72
N PRO A 398 -7.25 13.74 -6.66
CA PRO A 398 -8.69 13.83 -6.38
C PRO A 398 -9.24 15.26 -6.42
N GLY A 399 -10.29 15.48 -7.22
CA GLY A 399 -10.93 16.79 -7.38
C GLY A 399 -10.10 17.84 -8.15
N ALA A 400 -8.97 17.46 -8.74
CA ALA A 400 -8.17 18.34 -9.58
C ALA A 400 -8.66 18.30 -11.05
N THR A 401 -8.55 19.45 -11.72
CA THR A 401 -8.82 19.61 -13.16
C THR A 401 -7.63 20.31 -13.80
N GLY A 402 -7.44 20.15 -15.11
CA GLY A 402 -6.25 20.71 -15.73
C GLY A 402 -5.90 20.09 -17.07
N GLN A 403 -4.64 20.16 -17.45
CA GLN A 403 -4.13 19.55 -18.67
C GLN A 403 -2.64 19.23 -18.58
N SER A 404 -2.23 18.22 -19.35
CA SER A 404 -0.84 17.86 -19.61
C SER A 404 -0.57 18.01 -21.10
N ILE A 405 0.39 18.85 -21.50
CA ILE A 405 0.72 19.12 -22.90
C ILE A 405 2.20 18.84 -23.17
N LEU A 406 2.45 17.97 -24.14
CA LEU A 406 3.79 17.68 -24.65
C LEU A 406 4.05 18.42 -25.94
N ARG A 407 5.20 19.08 -26.01
CA ARG A 407 5.68 19.80 -27.18
C ARG A 407 7.04 19.28 -27.60
N ASP A 408 7.28 19.21 -28.90
CA ASP A 408 8.60 18.91 -29.46
C ASP A 408 9.57 20.09 -29.31
N ALA A 409 10.81 19.92 -29.79
CA ALA A 409 11.84 20.95 -29.75
C ALA A 409 11.49 22.24 -30.53
N LYS A 410 10.53 22.17 -31.48
CA LYS A 410 10.03 23.31 -32.26
C LYS A 410 8.81 23.98 -31.60
N GLY A 411 8.37 23.48 -30.45
CA GLY A 411 7.20 23.99 -29.73
C GLY A 411 5.87 23.47 -30.28
N LYS A 412 5.86 22.57 -31.27
CA LYS A 412 4.64 21.97 -31.80
C LYS A 412 4.06 21.03 -30.75
N VAL A 413 2.75 21.14 -30.49
CA VAL A 413 2.03 20.18 -29.64
C VAL A 413 2.07 18.82 -30.33
N VAL A 414 2.69 17.86 -29.66
CA VAL A 414 2.73 16.46 -30.12
C VAL A 414 1.69 15.61 -29.41
N TYR A 415 1.29 16.01 -28.20
CA TYR A 415 0.23 15.35 -27.45
C TYR A 415 -0.37 16.29 -26.39
N SER A 416 -1.64 16.11 -26.08
CA SER A 416 -2.34 16.78 -24.99
C SER A 416 -3.29 15.82 -24.29
N TYR A 417 -3.43 15.98 -22.98
CA TYR A 417 -4.34 15.21 -22.15
C TYR A 417 -5.05 16.14 -21.15
N ASP A 418 -6.33 15.93 -20.89
CA ASP A 418 -7.17 16.77 -20.03
C ASP A 418 -7.14 16.37 -18.54
N GLN A 419 -6.26 15.44 -18.17
CA GLN A 419 -5.95 15.13 -16.79
C GLN A 419 -4.55 15.65 -16.43
N PRO A 420 -4.42 16.49 -15.39
CA PRO A 420 -3.12 17.02 -14.99
C PRO A 420 -2.25 15.92 -14.37
N GLY A 421 -1.02 15.80 -14.84
CA GLY A 421 -0.02 14.89 -14.28
C GLY A 421 -0.26 13.42 -14.56
N ALA A 422 -1.31 13.05 -15.29
CA ALA A 422 -1.57 11.69 -15.71
C ALA A 422 -1.85 11.65 -17.20
N ALA A 423 -1.52 10.53 -17.84
CA ALA A 423 -2.08 10.23 -19.14
C ALA A 423 -2.02 8.75 -19.49
N TRP A 424 -3.05 8.30 -20.20
CA TRP A 424 -3.20 6.95 -20.72
C TRP A 424 -3.22 6.97 -22.24
N LYS A 425 -2.82 5.87 -22.86
CA LYS A 425 -2.68 5.69 -24.32
C LYS A 425 -1.83 6.78 -24.96
N TRP A 426 -0.87 7.28 -24.19
CA TRP A 426 0.02 8.33 -24.63
C TRP A 426 1.09 7.68 -25.53
N PRO A 427 1.10 7.99 -26.83
CA PRO A 427 2.00 7.33 -27.78
C PRO A 427 3.44 7.64 -27.39
N VAL A 428 4.31 6.63 -27.47
CA VAL A 428 5.74 6.84 -27.20
C VAL A 428 6.28 7.84 -28.23
N PRO A 429 6.69 9.05 -27.80
CA PRO A 429 7.17 10.05 -28.73
C PRO A 429 8.49 9.58 -29.36
N LYS A 430 8.75 10.01 -30.61
CA LYS A 430 10.03 9.71 -31.30
C LYS A 430 11.21 10.22 -30.47
N PRO A 431 12.42 9.63 -30.58
CA PRO A 431 13.61 10.17 -29.92
C PRO A 431 13.81 11.66 -30.23
N GLY A 432 14.12 12.46 -29.21
CA GLY A 432 14.21 13.91 -29.37
C GLY A 432 14.11 14.67 -28.05
N VAL A 433 14.17 16.00 -28.13
CA VAL A 433 13.99 16.90 -26.98
C VAL A 433 12.54 17.34 -26.92
N TYR A 434 11.96 17.29 -25.72
CA TYR A 434 10.57 17.62 -25.47
C TYR A 434 10.42 18.57 -24.29
N THR A 435 9.32 19.32 -24.32
CA THR A 435 8.82 20.09 -23.19
C THR A 435 7.46 19.53 -22.78
N LEU A 436 7.31 19.13 -21.52
CA LEU A 436 6.03 18.78 -20.93
C LEU A 436 5.56 19.92 -20.02
N THR A 437 4.34 20.39 -20.24
CA THR A 437 3.66 21.38 -19.40
C THR A 437 2.50 20.70 -18.70
N VAL A 438 2.38 20.87 -17.39
CA VAL A 438 1.20 20.43 -16.62
C VAL A 438 0.64 21.63 -15.89
N ASP A 439 -0.64 21.90 -16.15
CA ASP A 439 -1.44 22.92 -15.46
C ASP A 439 -2.52 22.20 -14.65
N GLU A 440 -2.61 22.50 -13.37
CA GLU A 440 -3.57 21.89 -12.45
C GLU A 440 -4.31 22.97 -11.65
N LYS A 441 -5.59 22.74 -11.37
CA LYS A 441 -6.44 23.56 -10.52
C LYS A 441 -7.30 22.67 -9.63
N ARG A 442 -7.56 23.11 -8.39
CA ARG A 442 -8.48 22.42 -7.48
C ARG A 442 -9.23 23.37 -6.57
N ALA A 443 -10.40 22.95 -6.10
CA ALA A 443 -11.21 23.66 -5.12
C ALA A 443 -10.75 23.31 -3.69
N ALA A 444 -9.68 23.96 -3.22
CA ALA A 444 -9.11 23.74 -1.89
C ALA A 444 -8.54 25.05 -1.30
N PRO A 445 -8.14 25.11 -0.02
CA PRO A 445 -7.51 26.30 0.55
C PRO A 445 -6.08 26.55 0.04
N LEU A 446 -5.31 25.48 -0.20
CA LEU A 446 -3.89 25.52 -0.59
C LEU A 446 -3.65 24.82 -1.93
N ALA A 447 -2.53 25.13 -2.58
CA ALA A 447 -2.16 24.56 -3.88
C ALA A 447 -3.33 24.63 -4.88
N ILE A 448 -3.99 25.79 -4.92
CA ILE A 448 -5.23 25.98 -5.70
C ILE A 448 -4.99 25.97 -7.21
N ARG A 449 -3.73 26.26 -7.59
CA ARG A 449 -3.22 26.18 -8.95
C ARG A 449 -1.77 25.71 -8.88
N GLN A 450 -1.41 24.79 -9.76
CA GLN A 450 -0.03 24.37 -9.96
C GLN A 450 0.31 24.46 -11.45
N HIS A 451 1.54 24.87 -11.73
CA HIS A 451 2.08 24.91 -13.08
C HIS A 451 3.48 24.32 -13.03
N ALA A 452 3.75 23.33 -13.87
CA ALA A 452 5.07 22.75 -13.97
C ALA A 452 5.47 22.52 -15.42
N VAL A 453 6.73 22.83 -15.73
CA VAL A 453 7.32 22.66 -17.05
C VAL A 453 8.59 21.85 -16.93
N TRP A 454 8.64 20.71 -17.61
CA TRP A 454 9.83 19.89 -17.72
C TRP A 454 10.41 19.97 -19.11
N ARG A 455 11.74 20.00 -19.19
CA ARG A 455 12.49 19.79 -20.43
C ARG A 455 13.32 18.53 -20.29
N PHE A 456 13.12 17.56 -21.18
CA PHE A 456 13.80 16.28 -21.14
C PHE A 456 14.05 15.72 -22.54
N THR A 457 14.94 14.73 -22.62
CA THR A 457 15.28 14.05 -23.87
C THR A 457 14.72 12.64 -23.83
N VAL A 458 13.92 12.29 -24.84
CA VAL A 458 13.45 10.94 -25.08
C VAL A 458 14.52 10.16 -25.82
N LYS A 459 14.91 9.02 -25.24
CA LYS A 459 15.79 8.01 -25.83
C LYS A 459 15.02 6.69 -25.90
N ASN A 460 15.29 5.86 -26.91
CA ASN A 460 14.57 4.62 -27.25
C ASN A 460 13.87 3.92 -26.06
N GLY A 461 12.53 4.05 -25.98
CA GLY A 461 11.62 3.21 -25.17
C GLY A 461 11.78 3.18 -23.65
N LYS A 462 12.67 3.99 -23.05
CA LYS A 462 12.97 3.92 -21.61
C LYS A 462 12.09 4.83 -20.77
N VAL A 463 11.86 4.43 -19.51
CA VAL A 463 11.28 5.28 -18.46
C VAL A 463 12.21 6.47 -18.19
N ILE A 464 11.66 7.67 -18.20
CA ILE A 464 12.37 8.92 -17.99
C ILE A 464 11.91 9.52 -16.65
N PRO A 465 12.78 9.53 -15.62
CA PRO A 465 12.47 10.24 -14.39
C PRO A 465 12.54 11.75 -14.64
N LEU A 466 11.51 12.46 -14.22
CA LEU A 466 11.44 13.91 -14.32
C LEU A 466 12.12 14.57 -13.12
N PRO A 467 12.98 15.60 -13.35
CA PRO A 467 13.54 16.36 -12.24
C PRO A 467 12.43 17.00 -11.42
N SER A 468 12.59 17.01 -10.09
CA SER A 468 11.61 17.54 -9.14
C SER A 468 12.25 18.58 -8.24
N ILE A 469 11.47 19.58 -7.83
CA ILE A 469 11.84 20.54 -6.77
C ILE A 469 10.96 20.22 -5.57
N VAL A 470 11.56 19.70 -4.49
CA VAL A 470 10.81 19.33 -3.28
C VAL A 470 10.92 20.44 -2.26
N TRP A 471 9.77 20.91 -1.79
CA TRP A 471 9.63 21.97 -0.81
C TRP A 471 9.51 21.41 0.60
N GLY A 472 10.02 22.15 1.58
CA GLY A 472 9.77 21.90 2.99
C GLY A 472 9.84 23.20 3.77
N THR A 473 8.98 23.35 4.78
CA THR A 473 9.01 24.51 5.67
C THR A 473 8.30 24.15 6.98
N PRO A 474 8.75 24.64 8.14
CA PRO A 474 8.06 24.35 9.40
C PRO A 474 6.73 25.11 9.45
N LEU A 475 5.63 24.37 9.49
CA LEU A 475 4.26 24.88 9.60
C LEU A 475 3.54 24.24 10.78
N ASP A 476 2.43 24.84 11.19
CA ASP A 476 1.49 24.15 12.09
C ASP A 476 0.73 23.02 11.36
N ALA A 477 -0.05 22.24 12.11
CA ALA A 477 -0.77 21.08 11.58
C ALA A 477 -1.91 21.44 10.60
N ARG A 478 -2.21 22.73 10.40
CA ARG A 478 -3.14 23.23 9.37
C ARG A 478 -2.39 23.90 8.22
N SER A 479 -1.08 23.64 8.09
CA SER A 479 -0.23 24.21 7.05
C SER A 479 -0.15 25.74 7.11
N ARG A 480 -0.04 26.31 8.33
CA ARG A 480 0.08 27.77 8.54
C ARG A 480 1.42 28.18 9.15
N ALA A 481 1.91 29.33 8.70
CA ALA A 481 3.08 30.03 9.22
C ALA A 481 2.69 31.29 10.01
N GLN A 482 3.57 31.76 10.88
CA GLN A 482 3.31 32.95 11.73
C GLN A 482 3.39 34.25 10.91
N ALA A 483 2.43 35.15 11.10
CA ALA A 483 2.40 36.48 10.48
C ALA A 483 3.64 37.32 10.82
N GLY A 484 4.21 38.00 9.81
CA GLY A 484 5.32 38.94 9.99
C GLY A 484 6.64 38.34 10.48
N LYS A 485 6.71 37.02 10.72
CA LYS A 485 7.92 36.35 11.20
C LYS A 485 8.79 35.83 10.05
N PRO A 486 10.11 35.70 10.26
CA PRO A 486 10.98 34.98 9.34
C PRO A 486 10.54 33.52 9.19
N GLN A 487 10.44 33.05 7.96
CA GLN A 487 10.08 31.68 7.58
C GLN A 487 11.21 31.05 6.78
N ARG A 488 11.70 29.91 7.26
CA ARG A 488 12.75 29.14 6.57
C ARG A 488 12.13 28.17 5.57
N LEU A 489 12.55 28.25 4.32
CA LEU A 489 12.27 27.27 3.28
C LEU A 489 13.47 26.33 3.12
N THR A 490 13.20 25.03 3.05
CA THR A 490 14.15 24.00 2.61
C THR A 490 13.74 23.52 1.23
N ILE A 491 14.69 23.38 0.32
CA ILE A 491 14.46 23.03 -1.07
C ILE A 491 15.42 21.90 -1.44
N THR A 492 14.88 20.82 -1.99
CA THR A 492 15.69 19.76 -2.60
C THR A 492 15.57 19.84 -4.11
N ALA A 493 16.69 20.05 -4.80
CA ALA A 493 16.76 20.16 -6.26
C ALA A 493 18.12 19.66 -6.76
N ALA A 494 18.22 19.24 -8.02
CA ALA A 494 19.46 18.66 -8.57
C ALA A 494 20.64 19.65 -8.66
N ALA A 495 20.35 20.95 -8.75
CA ALA A 495 21.32 22.04 -8.77
C ALA A 495 20.71 23.29 -8.09
N LYS A 496 21.48 24.38 -7.99
CA LYS A 496 21.03 25.63 -7.35
C LYS A 496 19.78 26.17 -8.05
N PRO A 497 18.63 26.22 -7.37
CA PRO A 497 17.42 26.76 -7.96
C PRO A 497 17.44 28.29 -7.91
N LYS A 498 16.79 28.92 -8.89
CA LYS A 498 16.25 30.28 -8.73
C LYS A 498 14.90 30.19 -8.05
N LEU A 499 14.61 31.08 -7.12
CA LEU A 499 13.42 31.03 -6.27
C LEU A 499 12.73 32.39 -6.28
N TRP A 500 11.40 32.36 -6.35
CA TRP A 500 10.54 33.51 -6.19
C TRP A 500 9.39 33.21 -5.24
N VAL A 501 8.93 34.26 -4.58
CA VAL A 501 7.81 34.23 -3.66
C VAL A 501 6.77 35.29 -4.05
N SER A 502 5.51 34.96 -3.84
CA SER A 502 4.37 35.87 -4.03
C SER A 502 3.47 35.83 -2.79
N SER A 503 2.85 36.97 -2.49
CA SER A 503 1.84 37.13 -1.42
C SER A 503 0.48 37.59 -1.96
N ASP A 504 0.32 37.60 -3.28
CA ASP A 504 -0.85 38.10 -4.02
C ASP A 504 -1.36 37.07 -5.06
N ASP A 505 -1.30 35.78 -4.69
CA ASP A 505 -1.71 34.64 -5.52
C ASP A 505 -1.01 34.57 -6.90
N GLY A 506 0.25 34.97 -6.94
CA GLY A 506 1.12 34.87 -8.11
C GLY A 506 1.01 36.02 -9.11
N LYS A 507 0.35 37.13 -8.75
CA LYS A 507 0.28 38.33 -9.59
C LYS A 507 1.64 39.03 -9.67
N THR A 508 2.37 39.12 -8.56
CA THR A 508 3.73 39.65 -8.51
C THR A 508 4.69 38.67 -7.86
N TRP A 509 5.95 38.63 -8.34
CA TRP A 509 6.97 37.67 -7.90
C TRP A 509 8.22 38.41 -7.44
N LYS A 510 8.64 38.16 -6.19
CA LYS A 510 9.88 38.70 -5.62
C LYS A 510 10.95 37.62 -5.60
N PRO A 511 12.16 37.85 -6.15
CA PRO A 511 13.23 36.88 -6.08
C PRO A 511 13.68 36.67 -4.63
N LEU A 512 14.05 35.45 -4.28
CA LEU A 512 14.57 35.09 -2.97
C LEU A 512 15.95 34.45 -3.11
N ALA A 513 16.91 34.95 -2.34
CA ALA A 513 18.25 34.40 -2.35
C ALA A 513 18.26 32.97 -1.78
N VAL A 514 18.97 32.08 -2.46
CA VAL A 514 19.10 30.68 -2.09
C VAL A 514 20.55 30.37 -1.73
N THR A 515 20.75 29.78 -0.56
CA THR A 515 22.04 29.31 -0.05
C THR A 515 22.02 27.80 0.12
N GLY A 516 23.19 27.15 0.05
CA GLY A 516 23.29 25.69 0.19
C GLY A 516 24.29 25.08 -0.78
N SER A 517 24.33 23.76 -0.83
CA SER A 517 25.24 22.99 -1.67
C SER A 517 24.68 21.61 -2.02
N GLY A 518 25.21 21.03 -3.11
CA GLY A 518 24.75 19.75 -3.63
C GLY A 518 23.26 19.80 -3.99
N LYS A 519 22.47 18.95 -3.35
CA LYS A 519 21.01 18.86 -3.59
C LYS A 519 20.16 19.61 -2.57
N LYS A 520 20.77 20.22 -1.54
CA LYS A 520 20.05 20.80 -0.40
C LYS A 520 20.26 22.30 -0.36
N TRP A 521 19.15 23.02 -0.40
CA TRP A 521 19.12 24.46 -0.49
C TRP A 521 18.18 25.04 0.56
N THR A 522 18.44 26.28 0.96
CA THR A 522 17.63 27.01 1.92
C THR A 522 17.43 28.45 1.48
N ALA A 523 16.29 29.01 1.86
CA ALA A 523 16.00 30.42 1.73
C ALA A 523 15.20 30.89 2.96
N THR A 524 15.23 32.18 3.25
CA THR A 524 14.44 32.77 4.33
C THR A 524 13.66 33.94 3.77
N LEU A 525 12.36 33.98 4.02
CA LEU A 525 11.50 35.12 3.72
C LEU A 525 10.88 35.68 4.99
N THR A 526 10.40 36.91 4.95
CA THR A 526 9.48 37.44 5.95
C THR A 526 8.05 37.19 5.49
N ASN A 527 7.26 36.52 6.32
CA ASN A 527 5.86 36.25 5.99
C ASN A 527 5.05 37.57 5.91
N PRO A 528 4.03 37.64 5.03
CA PRO A 528 3.08 38.74 5.08
C PRO A 528 2.29 38.70 6.40
N GLN A 529 1.57 39.78 6.69
CA GLN A 529 0.76 39.88 7.92
C GLN A 529 -0.49 38.99 7.88
N GLN A 530 -0.96 38.62 6.69
CA GLN A 530 -2.13 37.75 6.49
C GLN A 530 -2.11 37.13 5.09
N GLY A 531 -3.06 36.25 4.82
CA GLY A 531 -3.27 35.64 3.51
C GLY A 531 -2.42 34.39 3.29
N PHE A 532 -1.81 34.29 2.11
CA PHE A 532 -1.09 33.10 1.67
C PHE A 532 0.25 33.46 1.06
N VAL A 533 1.14 32.48 1.00
CA VAL A 533 2.40 32.56 0.27
C VAL A 533 2.35 31.58 -0.89
N SER A 534 2.76 32.03 -2.08
CA SER A 534 2.93 31.20 -3.28
C SER A 534 4.41 31.08 -3.63
N LEU A 535 4.82 29.95 -4.20
CA LEU A 535 6.21 29.64 -4.50
C LEU A 535 6.40 29.35 -5.98
N ARG A 536 7.51 29.83 -6.54
CA ARG A 536 7.99 29.45 -7.88
C ARG A 536 9.47 29.16 -7.81
N ALA A 537 9.92 28.06 -8.42
CA ALA A 537 11.35 27.82 -8.61
C ALA A 537 11.67 27.27 -9.99
N LEU A 538 12.87 27.60 -10.43
CA LEU A 538 13.48 27.13 -11.65
C LEU A 538 14.80 26.43 -11.32
N ALA A 539 14.95 25.19 -11.75
CA ALA A 539 16.18 24.43 -11.71
C ALA A 539 16.44 23.83 -13.11
N PRO A 540 17.65 23.31 -13.40
CA PRO A 540 17.91 22.65 -14.68
C PRO A 540 16.86 21.58 -15.01
N GLY A 541 16.20 21.74 -16.15
CA GLY A 541 15.18 20.82 -16.64
C GLY A 541 13.78 20.95 -16.03
N VAL A 542 13.54 21.84 -15.04
CA VAL A 542 12.22 21.99 -14.40
C VAL A 542 11.93 23.41 -13.91
N ASP A 543 10.75 23.93 -14.22
CA ASP A 543 10.11 25.11 -13.61
C ASP A 543 8.85 24.64 -12.88
N GLN A 544 8.66 25.02 -11.61
CA GLN A 544 7.48 24.67 -10.82
C GLN A 544 6.93 25.91 -10.12
N THR A 545 5.62 26.09 -10.19
CA THR A 545 4.87 27.14 -9.51
C THR A 545 3.72 26.52 -8.73
N VAL A 546 3.54 26.94 -7.48
CA VAL A 546 2.47 26.51 -6.58
C VAL A 546 1.82 27.76 -5.99
N ILE A 547 0.55 27.97 -6.32
CA ILE A 547 -0.25 29.09 -5.81
C ILE A 547 -0.87 28.69 -4.47
N ARG A 548 -0.71 29.55 -3.46
CA ARG A 548 -1.05 29.29 -2.05
C ARG A 548 -0.36 28.04 -1.52
N ALA A 549 0.97 28.04 -1.57
CA ALA A 549 1.83 27.01 -1.03
C ALA A 549 1.60 26.79 0.49
N TYR A 550 1.34 27.85 1.25
CA TYR A 550 0.92 27.76 2.66
C TYR A 550 0.16 29.02 3.08
N ALA A 551 -0.56 28.92 4.20
CA ALA A 551 -1.36 30.01 4.76
C ALA A 551 -0.62 30.75 5.89
N ILE A 552 -1.05 31.97 6.19
CA ILE A 552 -0.57 32.75 7.33
C ILE A 552 -1.61 32.75 8.45
N LYS A 553 -1.17 32.47 9.67
CA LYS A 553 -1.98 32.67 10.87
C LYS A 553 -1.58 33.97 11.57
N LYS A 554 -2.59 34.66 12.09
CA LYS A 554 -2.41 35.82 12.97
C LYS A 554 -1.87 35.38 14.32
#